data_AF-A0A943IRW9-F1
#
_entry.id   AF-A0A943IRW9-F1
#
_cell.length_a   1.000
_cell.length_b   1.000
_cell.length_c   1.000
_cell.angle_alpha   90.00
_cell.angle_beta   90.00
_cell.angle_gamma   90.00
#
_symmetry.space_group_name_H-M   'P 1'
#
loop_
_entity.id
_entity.type
_entity.pdbx_description
1 polymer ?
#
loop_
_entity_poly.entity_id
_entity_poly.type
_entity_poly.pdbx_seq_one_letter_code
_entity_poly.pdbx_strand_id
1 'polypeptide(L)'
;MRIEIIDDGIKIFIQNGFIKNIDWDDKEQVVESIKNLFNKIRKKYHLYIKGLYKVKVYPNKIGTYIEAIQLEEESYTNADLDLRIILVLQKELYLKIDDSSFVINTDLPYFYKNNSYYIDVDNIDDITPYIEFGTIVSEEI
;
A
#
# COMPACT_ATOMS: atom_id res chain seq x y z
N MET A 1 -1.39 9.22 4.83
CA MET A 1 -0.85 7.85 4.91
C MET A 1 -1.86 6.98 5.63
N ARG A 2 -2.17 5.80 5.10
CA ARG A 2 -3.02 4.79 5.71
C ARG A 2 -2.21 3.51 5.93
N ILE A 3 -2.40 2.86 7.06
CA ILE A 3 -1.79 1.57 7.40
C ILE A 3 -2.92 0.64 7.79
N GLU A 4 -3.00 -0.52 7.16
CA GLU A 4 -3.94 -1.59 7.48
C GLU A 4 -3.12 -2.82 7.88
N ILE A 5 -3.38 -3.35 9.08
CA ILE A 5 -2.81 -4.63 9.52
C ILE A 5 -3.80 -5.72 9.09
N ILE A 6 -3.28 -6.71 8.37
CA ILE A 6 -4.02 -7.89 7.93
C ILE A 6 -3.40 -9.12 8.57
N ASP A 7 -4.12 -10.25 8.58
CA ASP A 7 -3.70 -11.46 9.31
C ASP A 7 -2.24 -11.84 9.06
N ASP A 8 -1.79 -11.84 7.80
CA ASP A 8 -0.44 -12.26 7.40
C ASP A 8 0.47 -11.09 7.01
N GLY A 9 0.15 -9.85 7.39
CA GLY A 9 0.96 -8.73 6.95
C GLY A 9 0.42 -7.32 7.15
N ILE A 10 0.93 -6.41 6.34
CA ILE A 10 0.68 -4.97 6.44
C ILE A 10 0.47 -4.40 5.04
N LYS A 11 -0.61 -3.65 4.86
CA LYS A 11 -0.85 -2.82 3.69
C LYS A 11 -0.63 -1.36 4.07
N ILE A 12 0.08 -0.61 3.22
CA ILE A 12 0.41 0.78 3.48
C ILE A 12 0.12 1.58 2.22
N PHE A 13 -0.62 2.68 2.38
CA PHE A 13 -0.78 3.68 1.33
C PHE A 13 -0.18 5.02 1.75
N ILE A 14 0.64 5.59 0.86
CA ILE A 14 1.39 6.81 1.11
C ILE A 14 1.19 7.75 -0.06
N GLN A 15 0.59 8.92 0.17
CA GLN A 15 0.45 9.94 -0.87
C GLN A 15 1.82 10.47 -1.31
N ASN A 16 1.95 10.88 -2.57
CA ASN A 16 3.21 11.32 -3.19
C ASN A 16 3.92 12.48 -2.45
N GLY A 17 3.22 13.22 -1.59
CA GLY A 17 3.81 14.25 -0.73
C GLY A 17 4.63 13.72 0.47
N PHE A 18 4.47 12.46 0.87
CA PHE A 18 5.12 11.86 2.04
C PHE A 18 6.48 11.23 1.73
N ILE A 19 6.66 10.74 0.50
CA ILE A 19 7.92 10.21 -0.01
C ILE A 19 8.23 11.00 -1.28
N LYS A 20 8.91 12.13 -1.13
CA LYS A 20 9.24 12.98 -2.27
C LYS A 20 10.50 12.46 -2.97
N ASN A 21 10.44 12.42 -4.29
CA ASN A 21 11.59 12.27 -5.19
C ASN A 21 12.35 10.93 -5.07
N ILE A 22 11.62 9.81 -4.95
CA ILE A 22 12.24 8.52 -5.29
C ILE A 22 12.37 8.46 -6.81
N ASP A 23 13.59 8.27 -7.29
CA ASP A 23 13.85 7.70 -8.59
C ASP A 23 13.54 6.20 -8.52
N TRP A 24 12.44 5.80 -9.15
CA TRP A 24 11.98 4.41 -9.12
C TRP A 24 12.88 3.48 -9.95
N ASP A 25 13.77 4.03 -10.78
CA ASP A 25 14.76 3.28 -11.53
C ASP A 25 16.05 3.04 -10.70
N ASP A 26 16.28 3.82 -9.64
CA ASP A 26 17.36 3.61 -8.68
C ASP A 26 16.97 2.58 -7.61
N LYS A 27 17.37 1.32 -7.86
CA LYS A 27 17.11 0.21 -6.96
C LYS A 27 17.64 0.43 -5.53
N GLU A 28 18.81 1.04 -5.37
CA GLU A 28 19.38 1.26 -4.03
C GLU A 28 18.56 2.30 -3.27
N GLN A 29 18.18 3.39 -3.96
CA GLN A 29 17.33 4.43 -3.39
C GLN A 29 15.94 3.90 -3.00
N VAL A 30 15.33 3.06 -3.84
CA VAL A 30 14.04 2.42 -3.52
C VAL A 30 14.18 1.55 -2.27
N VAL A 31 15.21 0.70 -2.21
CA VAL A 31 15.43 -0.20 -1.06
C VAL A 31 15.64 0.60 0.23
N GLU A 32 16.48 1.62 0.21
CA GLU A 32 16.75 2.46 1.38
C GLU A 32 15.49 3.22 1.83
N SER A 33 14.73 3.77 0.88
CA SER A 33 13.53 4.54 1.17
C SER A 33 12.45 3.69 1.84
N ILE A 34 12.23 2.48 1.34
CA ILE A 34 11.26 1.54 1.90
C ILE A 34 11.72 1.04 3.28
N LYS A 35 13.00 0.70 3.46
CA LYS A 35 13.54 0.35 4.80
C LYS A 35 13.32 1.49 5.80
N ASN A 36 13.62 2.72 5.39
CA ASN A 36 13.42 3.91 6.22
C ASN A 36 11.95 4.14 6.57
N LEU A 37 11.03 3.87 5.64
CA LEU A 37 9.60 3.92 5.89
C LEU A 37 9.17 2.92 6.97
N PHE A 38 9.53 1.64 6.84
CA PHE A 38 9.17 0.62 7.84
C PHE A 38 9.73 0.97 9.23
N ASN A 39 10.97 1.46 9.29
CA ASN A 39 11.56 1.95 10.53
C ASN A 39 10.80 3.13 11.13
N LYS A 40 10.36 4.09 10.31
CA LYS A 40 9.53 5.22 10.77
C LYS A 40 8.18 4.75 11.29
N ILE A 41 7.52 3.84 10.59
CA ILE A 41 6.23 3.27 11.00
C ILE A 41 6.37 2.57 12.35
N ARG A 42 7.34 1.66 12.46
CA ARG A 42 7.65 0.94 13.69
C ARG A 42 7.88 1.87 14.88
N LYS A 43 8.66 2.93 14.70
CA LYS A 43 8.96 3.92 15.76
C LYS A 43 7.74 4.77 16.12
N LYS A 44 7.01 5.26 15.13
CA LYS A 44 5.90 6.21 15.33
C LYS A 44 4.64 5.57 15.89
N TYR A 45 4.33 4.35 15.46
CA TYR A 45 3.10 3.64 15.81
C TYR A 45 3.34 2.50 16.81
N HIS A 46 4.59 2.33 17.28
CA HIS A 46 4.97 1.24 18.19
C HIS A 46 4.56 -0.16 17.68
N LEU A 47 4.50 -0.34 16.35
CA LEU A 47 4.15 -1.61 15.74
C LEU A 47 5.31 -2.59 15.85
N TYR A 48 5.01 -3.82 16.27
CA TYR A 48 5.98 -4.90 16.33
C TYR A 48 6.11 -5.57 14.96
N ILE A 49 6.97 -5.01 14.11
CA ILE A 49 7.27 -5.53 12.78
C ILE A 49 8.65 -6.18 12.84
N LYS A 50 8.70 -7.51 12.80
CA LYS A 50 9.92 -8.32 12.79
C LYS A 50 9.79 -9.54 11.88
N GLY A 51 10.91 -10.11 11.48
CA GLY A 51 10.95 -11.26 10.58
C GLY A 51 11.26 -10.88 9.13
N LEU A 52 11.07 -11.84 8.24
CA LEU A 52 11.21 -11.69 6.81
C LEU A 52 9.88 -11.29 6.18
N TYR A 53 9.85 -10.18 5.46
CA TYR A 53 8.69 -9.75 4.69
C TYR A 53 8.98 -9.77 3.20
N LYS A 54 8.03 -10.29 2.40
CA LYS A 54 7.95 -10.00 0.98
C LYS A 54 7.19 -8.68 0.80
N VAL A 55 7.88 -7.65 0.35
CA VAL A 55 7.33 -6.30 0.21
C VAL A 55 7.16 -5.98 -1.26
N LYS A 56 5.92 -5.93 -1.74
CA LYS A 56 5.60 -5.39 -3.07
C LYS A 56 5.33 -3.89 -2.96
N VAL A 57 5.95 -3.12 -3.85
CA VAL A 57 5.84 -1.67 -3.89
C VAL A 57 5.26 -1.28 -5.23
N TYR A 58 4.14 -0.55 -5.21
CA TYR A 58 3.38 -0.13 -6.37
C TYR A 58 3.35 1.40 -6.41
N PRO A 59 4.30 2.03 -7.14
CA PRO A 59 4.23 3.46 -7.40
C PRO A 59 3.03 3.78 -8.29
N ASN A 60 2.32 4.85 -7.98
CA ASN A 60 1.17 5.33 -8.74
C ASN A 60 1.10 6.87 -8.73
N LYS A 61 0.32 7.46 -9.64
CA LYS A 61 0.14 8.91 -9.79
C LYS A 61 -0.28 9.63 -8.50
N ILE A 62 -1.06 8.97 -7.63
CA ILE A 62 -1.55 9.57 -6.38
C ILE A 62 -0.70 9.25 -5.15
N GLY A 63 0.20 8.27 -5.24
CA GLY A 63 0.92 7.74 -4.10
C GLY A 63 1.65 6.44 -4.37
N THR A 64 2.27 5.91 -3.33
CA THR A 64 2.86 4.57 -3.30
C THR A 64 1.98 3.67 -2.46
N TYR A 65 1.56 2.54 -3.03
CA TYR A 65 0.92 1.46 -2.32
C TYR A 65 1.94 0.35 -2.03
N ILE A 66 1.88 -0.25 -0.84
CA ILE A 66 2.84 -1.25 -0.38
C ILE A 66 2.07 -2.40 0.25
N GLU A 67 2.38 -3.62 -0.18
CA GLU A 67 1.90 -4.85 0.42
C GLU A 67 3.09 -5.61 0.99
N ALA A 68 3.13 -5.77 2.31
CA ALA A 68 4.14 -6.56 2.99
C ALA A 68 3.50 -7.79 3.61
N ILE A 69 3.85 -8.96 3.10
CA ILE A 69 3.42 -10.25 3.65
C ILE A 69 4.57 -10.86 4.43
N GLN A 70 4.31 -11.27 5.66
CA GLN A 70 5.30 -11.94 6.50
C GLN A 70 5.50 -13.36 5.96
N LEU A 71 6.76 -13.72 5.70
CA LEU A 71 7.14 -15.04 5.24
C LEU A 71 7.64 -15.92 6.38
N GLU A 72 8.34 -15.31 7.33
CA GLU A 72 9.00 -16.02 8.42
C GLU A 72 9.19 -15.10 9.62
N GLU A 73 8.91 -15.60 10.82
CA GLU A 73 9.12 -14.89 12.08
C GLU A 73 10.06 -15.63 13.03
N GLU A 74 9.89 -16.96 13.15
CA GLU A 74 10.42 -17.76 14.26
C GLU A 74 11.96 -17.74 14.36
N SER A 75 12.65 -17.69 13.22
CA SER A 75 14.12 -17.65 13.17
C SER A 75 14.70 -16.26 13.47
N TYR A 76 13.88 -15.21 13.54
CA TYR A 76 14.33 -13.84 13.75
C TYR A 76 14.27 -13.46 15.23
N THR A 77 15.44 -13.15 15.79
CA THR A 77 15.55 -12.70 17.17
C THR A 77 15.27 -11.19 17.31
N ASN A 78 14.85 -10.75 18.49
CA ASN A 78 14.71 -9.33 18.82
C ASN A 78 13.77 -8.54 17.89
N ALA A 79 14.36 -7.55 17.22
CA ALA A 79 13.81 -6.43 16.49
C ALA A 79 14.19 -6.52 15.00
N ASP A 80 14.72 -7.68 14.58
CA ASP A 80 15.33 -7.89 13.29
C ASP A 80 14.26 -7.89 12.21
N LEU A 81 14.46 -7.06 11.19
CA LEU A 81 13.54 -6.85 10.08
C LEU A 81 14.30 -7.02 8.78
N ASP A 82 13.90 -8.02 8.00
CA ASP A 82 14.42 -8.23 6.65
C ASP A 82 13.29 -8.03 5.63
N LEU A 83 13.59 -7.27 4.58
CA LEU A 83 12.63 -6.85 3.58
C LEU A 83 13.09 -7.31 2.20
N ARG A 84 12.38 -8.28 1.64
CA ARG A 84 12.51 -8.67 0.24
C ARG A 84 11.61 -7.77 -0.62
N ILE A 85 12.19 -6.67 -1.10
CA ILE A 85 11.48 -5.64 -1.86
C ILE A 85 11.36 -6.03 -3.34
N ILE A 86 10.14 -5.90 -3.88
CA ILE A 86 9.77 -6.13 -5.26
C ILE A 86 9.06 -4.88 -5.76
N LEU A 87 9.67 -4.17 -6.70
CA LEU A 87 9.05 -3.05 -7.38
C LEU A 87 8.10 -3.56 -8.47
N VAL A 88 6.85 -3.12 -8.43
CA VAL A 88 5.80 -3.49 -9.38
C VAL A 88 5.35 -2.23 -10.09
N LEU A 89 5.84 -2.05 -11.32
CA LEU A 89 5.52 -0.90 -12.15
C LEU A 89 4.30 -1.17 -13.03
N GLN A 90 3.56 -0.12 -13.37
CA GLN A 90 2.47 -0.15 -14.36
C GLN A 90 1.36 -1.17 -14.05
N LYS A 91 1.17 -1.51 -12.77
CA LYS A 91 0.05 -2.36 -12.35
C LYS A 91 -1.15 -1.48 -12.05
N GLU A 92 -2.30 -1.85 -12.61
CA GLU A 92 -3.59 -1.24 -12.29
C GLU A 92 -3.89 -1.46 -10.81
N LEU A 93 -4.28 -0.37 -10.13
CA LEU A 93 -4.68 -0.36 -8.74
C LEU A 93 -6.11 0.13 -8.67
N TYR A 94 -6.88 -0.44 -7.77
CA TYR A 94 -8.29 -0.08 -7.61
C TYR A 94 -8.59 0.24 -6.15
N LEU A 95 -9.40 1.27 -5.94
CA LEU A 95 -10.05 1.49 -4.68
C LEU A 95 -11.32 0.63 -4.63
N LYS A 96 -11.27 -0.44 -3.82
CA LYS A 96 -12.39 -1.32 -3.54
C LYS A 96 -13.26 -0.74 -2.43
N ILE A 97 -14.54 -0.54 -2.69
CA ILE A 97 -15.52 -0.01 -1.74
C ILE A 97 -16.68 -1.00 -1.61
N ASP A 98 -17.02 -1.38 -0.38
CA ASP A 98 -18.15 -2.29 -0.11
C ASP A 98 -19.47 -1.52 0.15
N ASP A 99 -19.40 -0.24 0.53
CA ASP A 99 -20.57 0.59 0.82
C ASP A 99 -21.10 1.31 -0.43
N SER A 100 -22.28 0.90 -0.89
CA SER A 100 -22.95 1.50 -2.05
C SER A 100 -23.29 2.98 -1.88
N SER A 101 -23.56 3.45 -0.64
CA SER A 101 -23.97 4.83 -0.39
C SER A 101 -22.87 5.84 -0.71
N PHE A 102 -21.62 5.40 -0.59
CA PHE A 102 -20.46 6.21 -0.89
C PHE A 102 -20.23 6.36 -2.40
N VAL A 103 -20.37 5.25 -3.14
CA VAL A 103 -20.11 5.20 -4.59
C VAL A 103 -21.17 5.96 -5.39
N ILE A 104 -22.40 6.00 -4.91
CA ILE A 104 -23.50 6.73 -5.56
C ILE A 104 -23.27 8.25 -5.56
N ASN A 105 -22.45 8.77 -4.64
CA ASN A 105 -22.19 10.20 -4.49
C ASN A 105 -20.87 10.66 -5.12
N THR A 106 -20.19 9.82 -5.89
CA THR A 106 -18.98 10.19 -6.63
C THR A 106 -19.26 10.23 -8.14
N ASP A 107 -18.69 11.23 -8.81
CA ASP A 107 -18.69 11.32 -10.29
C ASP A 107 -17.62 10.43 -10.93
N LEU A 108 -16.88 9.65 -10.13
CA LEU A 108 -15.80 8.80 -10.62
C LEU A 108 -16.34 7.55 -11.33
N PRO A 109 -15.74 7.14 -12.45
CA PRO A 109 -16.10 5.90 -13.12
C PRO A 109 -15.78 4.70 -12.21
N TYR A 110 -16.76 3.81 -12.05
CA TYR A 110 -16.63 2.59 -11.28
C TYR A 110 -17.24 1.40 -12.02
N PHE A 111 -16.86 0.20 -11.61
CA PHE A 111 -17.55 -1.03 -11.98
C PHE A 111 -17.84 -1.88 -10.75
N TYR A 112 -18.80 -2.80 -10.88
CA TYR A 112 -19.24 -3.67 -9.80
C TYR A 112 -18.83 -5.12 -10.08
N LYS A 113 -18.16 -5.77 -9.13
CA LYS A 113 -17.75 -7.17 -9.20
C LYS A 113 -17.70 -7.77 -7.80
N ASN A 114 -17.93 -9.08 -7.64
CA ASN A 114 -17.71 -9.79 -6.36
C ASN A 114 -18.32 -9.09 -5.12
N ASN A 115 -19.52 -8.52 -5.26
CA ASN A 115 -20.20 -7.75 -4.23
C ASN A 115 -19.56 -6.42 -3.79
N SER A 116 -18.64 -5.87 -4.59
CA SER A 116 -17.92 -4.63 -4.30
C SER A 116 -17.84 -3.71 -5.51
N TYR A 117 -17.64 -2.44 -5.25
CA TYR A 117 -17.41 -1.40 -6.26
C TYR A 117 -15.91 -1.13 -6.38
N TYR A 118 -15.45 -0.92 -7.61
CA TYR A 118 -14.05 -0.69 -7.91
C TYR A 118 -13.90 0.58 -8.73
N ILE A 119 -13.10 1.50 -8.22
CA ILE A 119 -12.69 2.72 -8.91
C ILE A 119 -11.22 2.56 -9.26
N ASP A 120 -10.87 2.68 -10.53
CA ASP A 120 -9.47 2.72 -10.94
C ASP A 120 -8.81 3.95 -10.32
N VAL A 121 -7.72 3.72 -9.60
CA VAL A 121 -6.95 4.75 -8.91
C VAL A 121 -6.42 5.80 -9.89
N ASP A 122 -6.15 5.44 -11.14
CA ASP A 122 -5.72 6.37 -12.19
C ASP A 122 -6.83 7.34 -12.63
N ASN A 123 -8.08 7.11 -12.24
CA ASN A 123 -9.18 8.07 -12.41
C ASN A 123 -9.35 9.04 -11.23
N ILE A 124 -8.59 8.86 -10.14
CA ILE A 124 -8.71 9.66 -8.91
C ILE A 124 -7.62 10.72 -8.87
N ASP A 125 -7.96 12.01 -8.81
CA ASP A 125 -6.96 13.07 -8.68
C ASP A 125 -6.51 13.28 -7.23
N ASP A 126 -7.46 13.26 -6.29
CA ASP A 126 -7.22 13.28 -4.86
C ASP A 126 -7.93 12.11 -4.19
N ILE A 127 -7.17 11.14 -3.67
CA ILE A 127 -7.73 9.98 -2.99
C ILE A 127 -8.15 10.28 -1.54
N THR A 128 -7.74 11.40 -0.97
CA THR A 128 -7.98 11.74 0.45
C THR A 128 -9.44 11.58 0.88
N PRO A 129 -10.45 12.02 0.10
CA PRO A 129 -11.86 11.85 0.47
C PRO A 129 -12.34 10.40 0.44
N TYR A 130 -11.63 9.51 -0.26
CA TYR A 130 -12.07 8.15 -0.55
C TYR A 130 -11.27 7.09 0.21
N ILE A 131 -10.04 7.41 0.62
CA ILE A 131 -9.12 6.48 1.25
C ILE A 131 -9.58 5.98 2.62
N GLU A 132 -10.63 6.55 3.23
CA GLU A 132 -11.19 6.03 4.50
C GLU A 132 -12.35 5.05 4.27
N PHE A 133 -12.94 5.06 3.08
CA PHE A 133 -14.18 4.34 2.75
C PHE A 133 -13.96 3.08 1.92
N GLY A 134 -12.73 2.82 1.48
CA GLY A 134 -12.39 1.65 0.68
C GLY A 134 -10.95 1.21 0.87
N THR A 135 -10.59 0.03 0.40
CA THR A 135 -9.23 -0.52 0.49
C THR A 135 -8.59 -0.53 -0.90
N ILE A 136 -7.33 -0.12 -1.02
CA ILE A 136 -6.61 -0.23 -2.30
C ILE A 136 -6.24 -1.70 -2.51
N VAL A 137 -6.52 -2.20 -3.71
CA VAL A 137 -6.23 -3.57 -4.14
C VAL A 137 -5.48 -3.57 -5.46
N SER A 138 -4.62 -4.58 -5.63
CA SER A 138 -3.83 -4.83 -6.84
C SER A 138 -4.30 -6.07 -7.62
N GLU A 139 -5.41 -6.69 -7.19
CA GLU A 139 -5.94 -7.93 -7.77
C GLU A 139 -6.22 -7.78 -9.27
N GLU A 140 -6.01 -8.85 -10.04
CA GLU A 140 -6.63 -8.97 -11.36
C GLU A 140 -8.12 -9.16 -11.10
N ILE A 141 -8.87 -8.06 -11.21
CA ILE A 141 -10.26 -8.03 -10.76
C ILE A 141 -11.11 -8.93 -11.63
#